data_AF-A0A5J4PT74-F1
#
_entry.id   AF-A0A5J4PT74-F1
#
_cell.length_a   1.000
_cell.length_b   1.000
_cell.length_c   1.000
_cell.angle_alpha   90.00
_cell.angle_beta   90.00
_cell.angle_gamma   90.00
#
_symmetry.space_group_name_H-M   'P 1'
#
loop_
_entity.id
_entity.type
_entity.pdbx_description
1 polymer ?
#
loop_
_entity_poly.entity_id
_entity_poly.type
_entity_poly.pdbx_seq_one_letter_code
_entity_poly.pdbx_strand_id
1 'polypeptide(L)'
;HKANSAGGLQMLHIDSWEMGAQNWTARFREEFTQRRGYDPLPFYPVYAGVMVQSREISERFLWDVRQTAQELVLDNHSGYVMKYARRYDLGISVEPYDMTPLADLELAASCDMPMCEFWSLGGFNTSFSPGEGASVSHLLGQPVVPAEAFTAAGDGWRQHPASMKNQGEWAYAAGINRFVYHTFQHQALPDNVRPGMTMGPYGVHWDRNQTWWPMAGAYHCYVSRCQYLLQQGRTVADVLYLAPENAPHR
;
A
#
# COMPACT_ATOMS: atom_id res chain seq x y z
N HIS A 1 -17.89 -7.26 12.75
CA HIS A 1 -16.77 -8.17 13.06
C HIS A 1 -16.71 -8.40 14.56
N LYS A 2 -16.82 -9.66 15.02
CA LYS A 2 -16.61 -10.00 16.43
C LYS A 2 -15.10 -9.97 16.68
N ALA A 3 -14.61 -8.85 17.20
CA ALA A 3 -13.26 -8.81 17.76
C ALA A 3 -13.24 -9.75 18.96
N ASN A 4 -12.41 -10.79 18.89
CA ASN A 4 -12.11 -11.62 20.06
C ASN A 4 -11.41 -10.71 21.08
N SER A 5 -12.01 -10.53 22.25
CA SER A 5 -11.66 -9.49 23.23
C SER A 5 -10.43 -9.81 24.08
N ALA A 6 -9.57 -10.74 23.65
CA ALA A 6 -8.29 -11.04 24.26
C ALA A 6 -7.20 -10.61 23.28
N GLY A 7 -6.27 -9.75 23.72
CA GLY A 7 -5.21 -9.21 22.86
C GLY A 7 -4.40 -10.30 22.14
N GLY A 8 -3.67 -9.91 21.10
CA GLY A 8 -2.90 -10.83 20.26
C GLY A 8 -2.76 -10.30 18.84
N LEU A 9 -2.21 -11.12 17.94
CA LEU A 9 -2.13 -10.82 16.52
C LEU A 9 -3.55 -10.81 15.91
N GLN A 10 -3.90 -9.75 15.20
CA GLN A 10 -5.23 -9.56 14.59
C GLN A 10 -5.17 -9.39 13.07
N MET A 11 -4.02 -9.00 12.54
CA MET A 11 -3.86 -8.63 11.14
C MET A 11 -2.48 -9.04 10.65
N LEU A 12 -2.40 -9.59 9.45
CA LEU A 12 -1.17 -9.69 8.68
C LEU A 12 -1.06 -8.45 7.79
N HIS A 13 0.17 -8.02 7.51
CA HIS A 13 0.44 -6.89 6.66
C HIS A 13 1.34 -7.32 5.51
N ILE A 14 0.95 -6.96 4.28
CA ILE A 14 1.82 -7.01 3.10
C ILE A 14 2.20 -5.56 2.84
N ASP A 15 3.48 -5.27 3.03
CA ASP A 15 4.08 -3.97 2.73
C ASP A 15 4.00 -3.66 1.22
N SER A 16 4.48 -2.49 0.81
CA SER A 16 4.59 -2.10 -0.59
C SER A 16 5.49 -3.06 -1.40
N TRP A 17 5.39 -3.02 -2.74
CA TRP A 17 6.05 -4.00 -3.62
C TRP A 17 7.35 -3.46 -4.23
N GLU A 18 8.51 -3.84 -3.70
CA GLU A 18 9.82 -3.41 -4.23
C GLU A 18 10.60 -4.53 -4.95
N MET A 19 9.95 -5.68 -5.20
CA MET A 19 10.61 -6.87 -5.75
C MET A 19 10.74 -6.87 -7.28
N GLY A 20 10.31 -5.79 -7.94
CA GLY A 20 10.28 -5.67 -9.39
C GLY A 20 9.24 -6.57 -10.07
N ALA A 21 9.32 -6.66 -11.40
CA ALA A 21 8.38 -7.42 -12.22
C ALA A 21 8.91 -8.82 -12.59
N GLN A 22 7.99 -9.77 -12.73
CA GLN A 22 8.26 -11.12 -13.22
C GLN A 22 7.24 -11.47 -14.30
N ASN A 23 7.69 -12.08 -15.40
CA ASN A 23 6.84 -12.38 -16.57
C ASN A 23 6.86 -13.87 -16.96
N TRP A 24 7.32 -14.74 -16.05
CA TRP A 24 7.45 -16.17 -16.29
C TRP A 24 7.33 -17.00 -15.01
N THR A 25 6.79 -18.20 -15.17
CA THR A 25 6.85 -19.30 -14.20
C THR A 25 6.72 -20.63 -14.96
N ALA A 26 7.05 -21.76 -14.35
CA ALA A 26 7.06 -23.07 -15.01
C ALA A 26 5.71 -23.41 -15.67
N ARG A 27 4.59 -22.99 -15.05
CA ARG A 27 3.22 -23.23 -15.54
C ARG A 27 2.62 -22.05 -16.32
N PHE A 28 3.41 -21.02 -16.67
CA PHE A 28 2.89 -19.80 -17.26
C PHE A 28 2.13 -20.05 -18.57
N ARG A 29 2.65 -20.93 -19.45
CA ARG A 29 1.98 -21.28 -20.72
C ARG A 29 0.61 -21.94 -20.51
N GLU A 30 0.51 -22.83 -19.53
CA GLU A 30 -0.74 -23.52 -19.19
C GLU A 30 -1.77 -22.51 -18.69
N GLU A 31 -1.38 -21.68 -17.71
CA GLU A 31 -2.24 -20.64 -17.13
C GLU A 31 -2.67 -19.62 -18.20
N PHE A 32 -1.74 -19.16 -19.03
CA PHE A 32 -2.03 -18.27 -20.15
C PHE A 32 -3.04 -18.90 -21.11
N THR A 33 -2.81 -20.14 -21.55
CA THR A 33 -3.68 -20.81 -22.51
C THR A 33 -5.09 -20.98 -21.95
N GLN A 34 -5.21 -21.32 -20.66
CA GLN A 34 -6.49 -21.46 -19.97
C GLN A 34 -7.24 -20.13 -19.85
N ARG A 35 -6.53 -19.03 -19.56
CA ARG A 35 -7.11 -17.71 -19.27
C ARG A 35 -7.37 -16.87 -20.51
N ARG A 36 -6.54 -17.01 -21.55
CA ARG A 36 -6.58 -16.21 -22.79
C ARG A 36 -7.18 -16.97 -23.97
N GLY A 37 -7.24 -18.31 -23.90
CA GLY A 37 -7.90 -19.15 -24.91
C GLY A 37 -7.04 -19.46 -26.15
N TYR A 38 -5.73 -19.18 -26.12
CA TYR A 38 -4.80 -19.52 -27.19
C TYR A 38 -3.40 -19.84 -26.67
N ASP A 39 -2.62 -20.57 -27.47
CA ASP A 39 -1.25 -20.93 -27.15
C ASP A 39 -0.29 -19.74 -27.38
N PRO A 40 0.45 -19.27 -26.35
CA PRO A 40 1.36 -18.14 -26.51
C PRO A 40 2.67 -18.50 -27.23
N LEU A 41 2.97 -19.79 -27.43
CA LEU A 41 4.25 -20.25 -28.00
C LEU A 41 4.63 -19.57 -29.33
N PRO A 42 3.73 -19.37 -30.31
CA PRO A 42 4.07 -18.69 -31.57
C PRO A 42 4.47 -17.22 -31.40
N PHE A 43 4.11 -16.60 -30.27
CA PHE A 43 4.32 -15.17 -30.00
C PHE A 43 5.52 -14.89 -29.08
N TYR A 44 6.21 -15.92 -28.57
CA TYR A 44 7.38 -15.71 -27.71
C TYR A 44 8.52 -14.85 -28.29
N PRO A 45 8.77 -14.78 -29.61
CA PRO A 45 9.73 -13.82 -30.16
C PRO A 45 9.43 -12.36 -29.78
N VAL A 46 8.17 -12.02 -29.47
CA VAL A 46 7.77 -10.68 -29.05
C VAL A 46 8.44 -10.26 -27.72
N TYR A 47 8.78 -11.19 -26.82
CA TYR A 47 9.57 -10.88 -25.62
C TYR A 47 10.94 -10.27 -25.94
N ALA A 48 11.52 -10.60 -27.10
CA ALA A 48 12.79 -10.06 -27.57
C ALA A 48 12.61 -8.83 -28.49
N GLY A 49 11.39 -8.28 -28.58
CA GLY A 49 11.06 -7.16 -29.46
C GLY A 49 10.89 -7.54 -30.94
N VAL A 50 10.79 -8.84 -31.26
CA VAL A 50 10.56 -9.30 -32.64
C VAL A 50 9.05 -9.31 -32.91
N MET A 51 8.62 -8.49 -33.86
CA MET A 51 7.21 -8.38 -34.25
C MET A 51 6.72 -9.68 -34.89
N VAL A 52 5.59 -10.20 -34.40
CA VAL A 52 4.89 -11.36 -34.95
C VAL A 52 3.60 -10.87 -35.59
N GLN A 53 3.39 -11.20 -36.87
CA GLN A 53 2.27 -10.77 -37.72
C GLN A 53 2.18 -9.25 -37.95
N SER A 54 1.83 -8.48 -36.92
CA SER A 54 1.71 -7.02 -36.97
C SER A 54 2.04 -6.38 -35.62
N ARG A 55 2.25 -5.06 -35.61
CA ARG A 55 2.46 -4.31 -34.38
C ARG A 55 1.28 -4.45 -33.42
N GLU A 56 0.06 -4.30 -33.93
CA GLU A 56 -1.16 -4.40 -33.13
C GLU A 56 -1.28 -5.78 -32.46
N ILE A 57 -1.05 -6.86 -33.22
CA ILE A 57 -1.11 -8.22 -32.67
C ILE A 57 -0.01 -8.45 -31.63
N SER A 58 1.21 -7.98 -31.89
CA SER A 58 2.33 -8.11 -30.94
C SER A 58 2.04 -7.36 -29.63
N GLU A 59 1.49 -6.15 -29.69
CA GLU A 59 1.11 -5.36 -28.51
C GLU A 59 -0.06 -5.98 -27.74
N ARG A 60 -1.06 -6.54 -28.45
CA ARG A 60 -2.16 -7.28 -27.82
C ARG A 60 -1.68 -8.53 -27.10
N PHE A 61 -0.74 -9.27 -27.69
CA PHE A 61 -0.11 -10.40 -27.01
C PHE A 61 0.63 -9.96 -25.73
N LEU A 62 1.41 -8.87 -25.79
CA LEU A 62 2.09 -8.35 -24.60
C LEU A 62 1.10 -7.86 -23.52
N TRP A 63 -0.04 -7.31 -23.93
CA TRP A 63 -1.14 -6.98 -23.00
C TRP A 63 -1.68 -8.23 -22.32
N ASP A 64 -1.96 -9.30 -23.08
CA ASP A 64 -2.42 -10.59 -22.52
C ASP A 64 -1.39 -11.21 -21.56
N VAL A 65 -0.09 -11.05 -21.84
CA VAL A 65 1.00 -11.48 -20.95
C VAL A 65 0.95 -10.74 -19.63
N ARG A 66 0.83 -9.40 -19.66
CA ARG A 66 0.75 -8.56 -18.45
C ARG A 66 -0.51 -8.87 -17.64
N GLN A 67 -1.65 -9.02 -18.32
CA GLN A 67 -2.90 -9.39 -17.66
C GLN A 67 -2.83 -10.78 -17.01
N THR A 68 -2.22 -11.75 -17.69
CA THR A 68 -2.01 -13.09 -17.12
C THR A 68 -1.09 -13.04 -15.91
N ALA A 69 0.02 -12.30 -15.99
CA ALA A 69 0.94 -12.13 -14.86
C ALA A 69 0.24 -11.49 -13.66
N GLN A 70 -0.58 -10.45 -13.89
CA GLN A 70 -1.35 -9.80 -12.85
C GLN A 70 -2.31 -10.75 -12.13
N GLU A 71 -3.14 -11.46 -12.88
CA GLU A 71 -4.08 -12.42 -12.31
C GLU A 71 -3.36 -13.54 -11.52
N LEU A 72 -2.18 -13.97 -11.98
CA LEU A 72 -1.40 -14.98 -11.27
C LEU A 72 -0.88 -14.47 -9.93
N VAL A 73 -0.46 -13.22 -9.81
CA VAL A 73 -0.05 -12.63 -8.52
C VAL A 73 -1.27 -12.50 -7.61
N LEU A 74 -2.41 -12.03 -8.12
CA LEU A 74 -3.64 -11.95 -7.32
C LEU A 74 -4.07 -13.32 -6.80
N ASP A 75 -4.05 -14.36 -7.64
CA ASP A 75 -4.50 -15.71 -7.26
C ASP A 75 -3.52 -16.44 -6.34
N ASN A 76 -2.21 -16.30 -6.58
CA ASN A 76 -1.17 -17.12 -5.95
C ASN A 76 -0.35 -16.39 -4.88
N HIS A 77 -0.43 -15.06 -4.81
CA HIS A 77 0.24 -14.25 -3.78
C HIS A 77 -0.79 -13.61 -2.84
N SER A 78 -1.37 -12.45 -3.20
CA SER A 78 -2.23 -11.69 -2.27
C SER A 78 -3.48 -12.48 -1.87
N GLY A 79 -4.17 -13.09 -2.84
CA GLY A 79 -5.34 -13.94 -2.62
C GLY A 79 -5.01 -15.23 -1.86
N TYR A 80 -3.78 -15.75 -1.96
CA TYR A 80 -3.36 -16.89 -1.14
C TYR A 80 -3.10 -16.48 0.31
N VAL A 81 -2.40 -15.36 0.54
CA VAL A 81 -2.19 -14.80 1.89
C VAL A 81 -3.54 -14.51 2.55
N MET A 82 -4.52 -13.99 1.80
CA MET A 82 -5.93 -13.86 2.23
C MET A 82 -6.54 -15.16 2.72
N LYS A 83 -6.48 -16.21 1.92
CA LYS A 83 -6.97 -17.53 2.34
C LYS A 83 -6.22 -18.05 3.56
N TYR A 84 -4.92 -17.75 3.67
CA TYR A 84 -4.10 -18.12 4.82
C TYR A 84 -4.55 -17.39 6.10
N ALA A 85 -4.66 -16.06 6.08
CA ALA A 85 -5.05 -15.25 7.24
C ALA A 85 -6.43 -15.64 7.78
N ARG A 86 -7.40 -15.87 6.87
CA ARG A 86 -8.76 -16.30 7.23
C ARG A 86 -8.81 -17.64 7.97
N ARG A 87 -7.84 -18.55 7.77
CA ARG A 87 -7.75 -19.81 8.54
C ARG A 87 -7.45 -19.59 10.03
N TYR A 88 -6.94 -18.42 10.38
CA TYR A 88 -6.54 -18.05 11.74
C TYR A 88 -7.32 -16.85 12.27
N ASP A 89 -8.45 -16.50 11.63
CA ASP A 89 -9.28 -15.34 11.99
C ASP A 89 -8.50 -14.00 12.00
N LEU A 90 -7.48 -13.89 11.14
CA LEU A 90 -6.70 -12.67 10.94
C LEU A 90 -7.23 -11.88 9.75
N GLY A 91 -7.25 -10.55 9.87
CA GLY A 91 -7.43 -9.65 8.72
C GLY A 91 -6.14 -9.44 7.94
N ILE A 92 -6.22 -8.78 6.79
CA ILE A 92 -5.05 -8.37 6.02
C ILE A 92 -5.11 -6.91 5.63
N SER A 93 -4.01 -6.21 5.88
CA SER A 93 -3.70 -4.96 5.18
C SER A 93 -2.66 -5.19 4.10
N VAL A 94 -2.80 -4.45 3.00
CA VAL A 94 -1.84 -4.42 1.89
C VAL A 94 -1.55 -2.97 1.57
N GLU A 95 -0.34 -2.65 1.14
CA GLU A 95 0.01 -1.36 0.53
C GLU A 95 0.03 -1.48 -1.00
N PRO A 96 -1.10 -1.18 -1.67
CA PRO A 96 -1.30 -1.56 -3.06
C PRO A 96 -1.02 -0.37 -3.99
N TYR A 97 0.13 0.29 -3.80
CA TYR A 97 0.51 1.45 -4.59
C TYR A 97 1.98 1.33 -5.01
N ASP A 98 2.27 1.87 -6.20
CA ASP A 98 3.61 2.01 -6.78
C ASP A 98 4.40 0.69 -6.96
N MET A 99 5.28 0.67 -7.96
CA MET A 99 6.28 -0.40 -8.22
C MET A 99 5.75 -1.86 -8.37
N THR A 100 4.47 -2.11 -8.11
CA THR A 100 3.79 -3.37 -8.30
C THR A 100 3.59 -3.64 -9.80
N PRO A 101 3.78 -4.89 -10.27
CA PRO A 101 3.50 -5.25 -11.66
C PRO A 101 1.99 -5.37 -11.95
N LEU A 102 1.14 -4.99 -10.99
CA LEU A 102 -0.32 -5.10 -11.02
C LEU A 102 -0.97 -3.74 -11.26
N ALA A 103 -2.25 -3.74 -11.58
CA ALA A 103 -3.09 -2.58 -11.34
C ALA A 103 -3.29 -2.37 -9.83
N ASP A 104 -3.00 -1.16 -9.36
CA ASP A 104 -3.01 -0.79 -7.94
C ASP A 104 -4.39 -1.05 -7.30
N LEU A 105 -5.46 -0.64 -7.98
CA LEU A 105 -6.85 -0.85 -7.52
C LEU A 105 -7.24 -2.33 -7.40
N GLU A 106 -6.72 -3.21 -8.26
CA GLU A 106 -7.02 -4.65 -8.24
C GLU A 106 -6.32 -5.34 -7.05
N LEU A 107 -5.07 -4.96 -6.78
CA LEU A 107 -4.37 -5.42 -5.58
C LEU A 107 -5.08 -4.91 -4.31
N ALA A 108 -5.50 -3.65 -4.32
CA ALA A 108 -6.19 -3.03 -3.21
C ALA A 108 -7.56 -3.69 -2.91
N ALA A 109 -8.33 -4.00 -3.95
CA ALA A 109 -9.59 -4.74 -3.85
C ALA A 109 -9.42 -6.17 -3.32
N SER A 110 -8.20 -6.72 -3.40
CA SER A 110 -7.89 -8.08 -2.95
C SER A 110 -7.56 -8.20 -1.45
N CYS A 111 -7.79 -7.18 -0.62
CA CYS A 111 -7.50 -7.22 0.82
C CYS A 111 -8.61 -6.65 1.72
N ASP A 112 -8.52 -6.89 3.04
CA ASP A 112 -9.52 -6.40 4.00
C ASP A 112 -9.33 -4.92 4.35
N MET A 113 -8.11 -4.39 4.19
CA MET A 113 -7.74 -3.02 4.55
C MET A 113 -6.57 -2.50 3.69
N PRO A 114 -6.83 -1.90 2.52
CA PRO A 114 -5.79 -1.25 1.73
C PRO A 114 -5.19 -0.08 2.53
N MET A 115 -3.88 0.10 2.44
CA MET A 115 -3.10 1.12 3.14
C MET A 115 -2.31 1.93 2.13
N CYS A 116 -2.23 3.24 2.37
CA CYS A 116 -1.44 4.17 1.56
C CYS A 116 -0.10 4.49 2.24
N GLU A 117 0.70 5.33 1.61
CA GLU A 117 1.86 5.93 2.23
C GLU A 117 1.99 7.40 1.85
N PHE A 118 2.58 8.18 2.74
CA PHE A 118 3.12 9.49 2.36
C PHE A 118 4.40 9.83 3.11
N TRP A 119 5.37 10.35 2.35
CA TRP A 119 6.64 10.81 2.90
C TRP A 119 6.60 12.29 3.30
N SER A 120 7.32 12.63 4.36
CA SER A 120 7.77 13.99 4.67
C SER A 120 8.47 14.64 3.46
N LEU A 121 8.39 15.97 3.38
CA LEU A 121 9.07 16.74 2.33
C LEU A 121 10.57 16.39 2.25
N GLY A 122 11.05 16.08 1.04
CA GLY A 122 12.43 15.63 0.80
C GLY A 122 12.63 14.11 0.79
N GLY A 123 11.57 13.34 1.11
CA GLY A 123 11.53 11.88 0.90
C GLY A 123 11.15 11.47 -0.52
N PHE A 124 10.82 10.19 -0.70
CA PHE A 124 10.29 9.68 -1.98
C PHE A 124 8.90 10.25 -2.26
N ASN A 125 8.57 10.42 -3.53
CA ASN A 125 7.29 11.02 -3.91
C ASN A 125 6.21 9.93 -4.07
N THR A 126 5.47 9.68 -3.00
CA THR A 126 4.27 8.83 -2.99
C THR A 126 2.98 9.63 -2.77
N SER A 127 3.00 10.95 -3.04
CA SER A 127 1.87 11.86 -2.74
C SER A 127 0.56 11.53 -3.47
N PHE A 128 0.60 10.65 -4.48
CA PHE A 128 -0.57 10.12 -5.17
C PHE A 128 -1.28 9.00 -4.40
N SER A 129 -0.54 8.20 -3.62
CA SER A 129 -1.03 7.01 -2.91
C SER A 129 -2.22 7.29 -1.97
N PRO A 130 -2.24 8.41 -1.19
CA PRO A 130 -3.40 8.74 -0.36
C PRO A 130 -4.72 8.90 -1.12
N GLY A 131 -4.68 9.47 -2.33
CA GLY A 131 -5.85 9.62 -3.17
C GLY A 131 -6.33 8.28 -3.75
N GLU A 132 -5.40 7.42 -4.14
CA GLU A 132 -5.69 6.08 -4.66
C GLU A 132 -6.32 5.19 -3.59
N GLY A 133 -5.71 5.05 -2.41
CA GLY A 133 -6.28 4.18 -1.38
C GLY A 133 -7.54 4.76 -0.73
N ALA A 134 -7.72 6.08 -0.68
CA ALA A 134 -9.03 6.67 -0.37
C ALA A 134 -10.08 6.27 -1.43
N SER A 135 -9.74 6.34 -2.72
CA SER A 135 -10.63 5.95 -3.81
C SER A 135 -11.05 4.48 -3.70
N VAL A 136 -10.10 3.56 -3.49
CA VAL A 136 -10.40 2.13 -3.28
C VAL A 136 -11.28 1.94 -2.06
N SER A 137 -10.91 2.54 -0.93
CA SER A 137 -11.64 2.35 0.33
C SER A 137 -13.09 2.81 0.20
N HIS A 138 -13.34 3.91 -0.52
CA HIS A 138 -14.70 4.39 -0.80
C HIS A 138 -15.49 3.42 -1.69
N LEU A 139 -14.86 2.86 -2.74
CA LEU A 139 -15.49 1.87 -3.62
C LEU A 139 -15.84 0.57 -2.87
N LEU A 140 -14.96 0.14 -1.95
CA LEU A 140 -15.18 -1.03 -1.10
C LEU A 140 -16.14 -0.76 0.08
N GLY A 141 -16.54 0.50 0.30
CA GLY A 141 -17.37 0.89 1.44
C GLY A 141 -16.68 0.75 2.80
N GLN A 142 -15.35 0.82 2.82
CA GLN A 142 -14.55 0.73 4.03
C GLN A 142 -14.59 2.06 4.81
N PRO A 143 -14.87 2.02 6.12
CA PRO A 143 -14.91 3.24 6.94
C PRO A 143 -13.52 3.75 7.33
N VAL A 144 -12.48 2.92 7.19
CA VAL A 144 -11.11 3.24 7.62
C VAL A 144 -10.19 3.22 6.41
N VAL A 145 -9.46 4.31 6.22
CA VAL A 145 -8.43 4.51 5.20
C VAL A 145 -7.10 4.76 5.92
N PRO A 146 -6.28 3.71 6.12
CA PRO A 146 -4.99 3.87 6.78
C PRO A 146 -3.89 4.37 5.84
N ALA A 147 -2.88 4.99 6.43
CA ALA A 147 -1.64 5.28 5.74
C ALA A 147 -0.42 5.07 6.64
N GLU A 148 0.63 4.48 6.08
CA GLU A 148 1.99 4.69 6.52
C GLU A 148 2.28 6.19 6.47
N ALA A 149 2.54 6.76 7.64
CA ALA A 149 2.47 8.19 7.86
C ALA A 149 3.84 8.75 8.24
N PHE A 150 4.22 9.82 7.52
CA PHE A 150 5.33 10.72 7.82
C PHE A 150 6.73 10.13 7.62
N THR A 151 6.86 9.06 6.84
CA THR A 151 8.13 8.46 6.43
C THR A 151 9.08 9.55 5.95
N ALA A 152 10.32 9.57 6.43
CA ALA A 152 11.22 10.70 6.18
C ALA A 152 12.61 10.20 5.83
N ALA A 153 13.31 10.90 4.94
CA ALA A 153 14.72 10.68 4.64
C ALA A 153 15.53 11.89 5.08
N GLY A 154 16.56 11.68 5.92
CA GLY A 154 17.46 12.76 6.33
C GLY A 154 16.75 13.92 7.08
N ASP A 155 15.68 13.61 7.82
CA ASP A 155 14.95 14.61 8.61
C ASP A 155 15.83 15.21 9.72
N GLY A 156 16.78 14.44 10.23
CA GLY A 156 17.77 14.91 11.19
C GLY A 156 17.13 15.32 12.52
N TRP A 157 16.12 14.56 12.98
CA TRP A 157 15.39 14.81 14.23
C TRP A 157 14.68 16.18 14.29
N ARG A 158 14.44 16.81 13.13
CA ARG A 158 13.75 18.11 13.05
C ARG A 158 12.23 17.98 13.10
N GLN A 159 11.69 16.77 12.91
CA GLN A 159 10.25 16.56 12.94
C GLN A 159 9.72 16.55 14.37
N HIS A 160 8.61 17.24 14.57
CA HIS A 160 7.87 17.31 15.83
C HIS A 160 6.38 17.55 15.52
N PRO A 161 5.45 17.36 16.48
CA PRO A 161 4.01 17.51 16.23
C PRO A 161 3.59 18.76 15.43
N ALA A 162 4.16 19.91 15.76
CA ALA A 162 3.83 21.16 15.06
C ALA A 162 4.36 21.24 13.61
N SER A 163 5.52 20.67 13.28
CA SER A 163 6.03 20.66 11.90
C SER A 163 5.23 19.71 11.01
N MET A 164 4.74 18.62 11.57
CA MET A 164 4.01 17.57 10.84
C MET A 164 2.52 17.88 10.66
N LYS A 165 1.96 18.81 11.44
CA LYS A 165 0.53 19.12 11.45
C LYS A 165 -0.02 19.40 10.05
N ASN A 166 0.65 20.26 9.29
CA ASN A 166 0.20 20.65 7.95
C ASN A 166 0.15 19.45 6.99
N GLN A 167 1.15 18.57 7.04
CA GLN A 167 1.17 17.36 6.23
C GLN A 167 0.09 16.36 6.65
N GLY A 168 -0.15 16.20 7.96
CA GLY A 168 -1.23 15.35 8.45
C GLY A 168 -2.61 15.88 8.02
N GLU A 169 -2.83 17.19 8.04
CA GLU A 169 -4.07 17.80 7.57
C GLU A 169 -4.25 17.69 6.05
N TRP A 170 -3.17 17.78 5.28
CA TRP A 170 -3.20 17.46 3.86
C TRP A 170 -3.61 16.00 3.61
N ALA A 171 -3.04 15.05 4.35
CA ALA A 171 -3.39 13.64 4.23
C ALA A 171 -4.87 13.38 4.60
N TYR A 172 -5.38 14.05 5.65
CA TYR A 172 -6.81 14.01 5.98
C TYR A 172 -7.68 14.56 4.84
N ALA A 173 -7.28 15.67 4.22
CA ALA A 173 -8.00 16.23 3.08
C ALA A 173 -7.96 15.31 1.85
N ALA A 174 -6.90 14.50 1.69
CA ALA A 174 -6.80 13.48 0.66
C ALA A 174 -7.66 12.23 0.93
N GLY A 175 -8.24 12.11 2.12
CA GLY A 175 -9.16 11.03 2.49
C GLY A 175 -8.62 10.03 3.52
N ILE A 176 -7.37 10.17 3.96
CA ILE A 176 -6.80 9.33 5.02
C ILE A 176 -7.54 9.62 6.32
N ASN A 177 -7.82 8.58 7.11
CA ASN A 177 -8.45 8.75 8.42
C ASN A 177 -7.85 7.84 9.50
N ARG A 178 -6.70 7.22 9.25
CA ARG A 178 -5.97 6.39 10.21
C ARG A 178 -4.45 6.45 9.95
N PHE A 179 -3.71 7.14 10.80
CA PHE A 179 -2.25 7.16 10.72
C PHE A 179 -1.63 5.91 11.35
N VAL A 180 -0.68 5.33 10.64
CA VAL A 180 0.28 4.32 11.10
C VAL A 180 1.65 4.98 11.01
N TYR A 181 2.20 5.43 12.15
CA TYR A 181 3.44 6.20 12.15
C TYR A 181 4.63 5.35 11.69
N HIS A 182 5.32 5.79 10.64
CA HIS A 182 6.63 5.29 10.25
C HIS A 182 7.72 6.20 10.83
N THR A 183 8.46 5.83 11.89
CA THR A 183 8.35 4.59 12.68
C THR A 183 8.44 4.86 14.18
N PHE A 184 7.95 3.89 14.97
CA PHE A 184 8.35 3.75 16.37
C PHE A 184 9.50 2.73 16.44
N GLN A 185 10.75 3.20 16.44
CA GLN A 185 11.89 2.31 16.56
C GLN A 185 12.01 1.77 18.00
N HIS A 186 12.18 0.45 18.13
CA HIS A 186 12.46 -0.16 19.43
C HIS A 186 13.85 0.29 19.94
N GLN A 187 13.85 0.91 21.13
CA GLN A 187 15.07 1.34 21.81
C GLN A 187 15.54 0.25 22.79
N ALA A 188 16.44 -0.63 22.34
CA ALA A 188 17.00 -1.72 23.14
C ALA A 188 18.21 -1.30 24.00
N LEU A 189 18.82 -0.15 23.69
CA LEU A 189 19.97 0.40 24.40
C LEU A 189 19.54 1.05 25.73
N PRO A 190 20.46 1.22 26.70
CA PRO A 190 20.18 1.93 27.94
C PRO A 190 19.67 3.35 27.69
N ASP A 191 18.74 3.84 28.53
CA ASP A 191 18.03 5.11 28.34
C ASP A 191 18.95 6.37 28.38
N ASN A 192 20.20 6.24 28.81
CA ASN A 192 21.21 7.30 28.74
C ASN A 192 21.85 7.42 27.33
N VAL A 193 21.61 6.46 26.43
CA VAL A 193 22.02 6.51 25.03
C VAL A 193 20.86 7.05 24.20
N ARG A 194 20.82 8.37 24.03
CA ARG A 194 19.79 9.09 23.25
C ARG A 194 20.41 9.81 22.04
N PRO A 195 19.70 9.93 20.89
CA PRO A 195 18.32 9.50 20.66
C PRO A 195 18.17 7.97 20.53
N GLY A 196 19.28 7.24 20.42
CA GLY A 196 19.30 5.78 20.42
C GLY A 196 19.27 5.18 19.03
N MET A 197 18.64 4.02 18.90
CA MET A 197 18.52 3.28 17.64
C MET A 197 17.56 3.98 16.67
N THR A 198 17.84 3.87 15.38
CA THR A 198 16.96 4.34 14.29
C THR A 198 16.83 3.27 13.20
N MET A 199 15.84 3.44 12.32
CA MET A 199 15.73 2.67 11.08
C MET A 199 16.65 3.25 10.01
N GLY A 200 17.96 3.02 10.15
CA GLY A 200 18.95 3.56 9.21
C GLY A 200 18.82 5.08 9.06
N PRO A 201 18.77 5.62 7.83
CA PRO A 201 18.63 7.05 7.57
C PRO A 201 17.18 7.56 7.64
N TYR A 202 16.21 6.68 7.94
CA TYR A 202 14.80 6.97 7.82
C TYR A 202 14.16 7.36 9.16
N GLY A 203 13.28 8.35 9.07
CA GLY A 203 12.35 8.77 10.09
C GLY A 203 10.90 8.52 9.66
N VAL A 204 9.91 9.16 10.27
CA VAL A 204 10.02 10.03 11.43
C VAL A 204 10.48 9.25 12.66
N HIS A 205 11.32 9.87 13.48
CA HIS A 205 11.77 9.28 14.75
C HIS A 205 10.68 9.44 15.83
N TRP A 206 9.62 8.63 15.78
CA TRP A 206 8.42 8.77 16.61
C TRP A 206 8.43 7.87 17.86
N ASP A 207 9.53 7.87 18.61
CA ASP A 207 9.77 6.95 19.73
C ASP A 207 9.98 7.67 21.08
N ARG A 208 10.09 6.86 22.14
CA ARG A 208 10.15 7.32 23.54
C ARG A 208 11.34 8.22 23.88
N ASN A 209 12.41 8.21 23.09
CA ASN A 209 13.61 9.00 23.34
C ASN A 209 13.52 10.44 22.80
N GLN A 210 12.45 10.79 22.07
CA GLN A 210 12.23 12.16 21.63
C GLN A 210 12.11 13.14 22.79
N THR A 211 12.69 14.32 22.64
CA THR A 211 12.69 15.38 23.67
C THR A 211 11.28 15.81 24.05
N TRP A 212 10.36 15.76 23.09
CA TRP A 212 8.95 16.12 23.26
C TRP A 212 8.05 14.92 23.56
N TRP A 213 8.57 13.68 23.64
CA TRP A 213 7.76 12.47 23.87
C TRP A 213 6.85 12.55 25.12
N PRO A 214 7.30 13.08 26.28
CA PRO A 214 6.42 13.25 27.44
C PRO A 214 5.19 14.13 27.19
N MET A 215 5.20 14.95 26.12
CA MET A 215 4.12 15.83 25.71
C MET A 215 3.31 15.28 24.52
N ALA A 216 3.70 14.14 23.93
CA ALA A 216 3.09 13.59 22.71
C ALA A 216 1.60 13.30 22.85
N GLY A 217 1.12 13.04 24.07
CA GLY A 217 -0.30 12.76 24.35
C GLY A 217 -1.26 13.86 23.86
N ALA A 218 -0.86 15.13 23.90
CA ALA A 218 -1.70 16.22 23.39
C ALA A 218 -1.91 16.12 21.87
N TYR A 219 -0.86 15.79 21.12
CA TYR A 219 -0.95 15.59 19.67
C TYR A 219 -1.71 14.32 19.31
N HIS A 220 -1.47 13.20 20.02
CA HIS A 220 -2.25 11.98 19.81
C HIS A 220 -3.73 12.16 20.11
N CYS A 221 -4.09 13.00 21.10
CA CYS A 221 -5.48 13.37 21.36
C CYS A 221 -6.10 14.15 20.20
N TYR A 222 -5.36 15.10 19.62
CA TYR A 222 -5.76 15.80 18.40
C TYR A 222 -6.00 14.83 17.24
N VAL A 223 -5.02 13.99 16.92
CA VAL A 223 -5.11 12.97 15.85
C VAL A 223 -6.30 12.05 16.07
N SER A 224 -6.49 11.54 17.30
CA SER A 224 -7.60 10.65 17.63
C SER A 224 -8.97 11.29 17.41
N ARG A 225 -9.12 12.59 17.72
CA ARG A 225 -10.38 13.33 17.48
C ARG A 225 -10.66 13.54 16.00
N CYS A 226 -9.63 13.92 15.22
CA CYS A 226 -9.76 14.07 13.77
C CYS A 226 -10.17 12.75 13.13
N GLN A 227 -9.44 11.67 13.40
CA GLN A 227 -9.72 10.34 12.87
C GLN A 227 -11.09 9.82 13.31
N TYR A 228 -11.51 10.08 14.55
CA TYR A 228 -12.85 9.73 15.00
C TYR A 228 -13.93 10.35 14.11
N LEU A 229 -13.85 11.67 13.86
CA LEU A 229 -14.81 12.37 13.03
C LEU A 229 -14.76 11.91 11.56
N LEU A 230 -13.55 11.74 11.00
CA LEU A 230 -13.35 11.34 9.61
C LEU A 230 -13.75 9.89 9.31
N GLN A 231 -13.93 9.05 10.35
CA GLN A 231 -14.45 7.70 10.24
C GLN A 231 -15.98 7.62 10.44
N GLN A 232 -16.67 8.75 10.69
CA GLN A 232 -18.13 8.75 10.84
C GLN A 232 -18.83 8.77 9.48
N GLY A 233 -19.92 8.00 9.37
CA GLY A 233 -20.77 8.02 8.19
C GLY A 233 -20.12 7.36 6.96
N ARG A 234 -20.32 7.97 5.80
CA ARG A 234 -19.75 7.54 4.52
C ARG A 234 -19.22 8.76 3.79
N THR A 235 -18.11 8.59 3.07
CA THR A 235 -17.55 9.66 2.24
C THR A 235 -18.53 10.06 1.15
N VAL A 236 -18.54 11.36 0.82
CA VAL A 236 -19.33 11.95 -0.25
C VAL A 236 -18.38 12.39 -1.37
N ALA A 237 -18.64 11.91 -2.58
CA ALA A 237 -17.92 12.30 -3.79
C ALA A 237 -18.92 12.42 -4.95
N ASP A 238 -18.92 13.57 -5.63
CA ASP A 238 -19.85 13.86 -6.74
C ASP A 238 -19.36 13.34 -8.10
N VAL A 239 -18.06 13.01 -8.19
CA VAL A 239 -17.40 12.61 -9.44
C VAL A 239 -16.78 11.22 -9.26
N LEU A 240 -17.08 10.32 -10.19
CA LEU A 240 -16.39 9.05 -10.37
C LEU A 240 -15.44 9.16 -11.57
N TYR A 241 -14.14 9.04 -11.33
CA TYR A 241 -13.14 8.94 -12.39
C TYR A 241 -12.89 7.46 -12.73
N LEU A 242 -13.05 7.09 -14.00
CA LEU A 242 -12.82 5.73 -14.47
C LEU A 242 -11.37 5.59 -14.93
N ALA A 243 -10.62 4.68 -14.30
CA ALA A 243 -9.26 4.36 -14.69
C ALA A 243 -9.22 3.63 -16.06
N PRO A 244 -8.19 3.85 -16.91
CA PRO A 244 -8.04 3.14 -18.18
C PRO A 244 -7.77 1.64 -18.02
N GLU A 245 -8.23 0.81 -18.96
CA GLU A 245 -8.07 -0.66 -18.97
C GLU A 245 -6.64 -1.16 -19.31
N ASN A 246 -5.60 -0.34 -19.14
CA ASN A 246 -4.22 -0.78 -19.38
C ASN A 246 -3.74 -1.76 -18.29
N ALA A 247 -2.82 -2.66 -18.62
CA ALA A 247 -2.20 -3.55 -17.64
C ALA A 247 -0.68 -3.31 -17.63
N PRO A 248 -0.06 -2.82 -16.52
CA PRO A 248 -0.70 -2.25 -15.34
C PRO A 248 -1.26 -0.84 -15.60
N HIS A 249 -2.17 -0.37 -14.73
CA HIS A 249 -2.65 1.01 -14.66
C HIS A 249 -2.59 1.52 -13.22
N ARG A 250 -2.51 2.84 -13.08
CA ARG A 250 -2.73 3.57 -11.82
C ARG A 250 -4.10 4.23 -11.88
#